data_AF-A0A4Y1ZFV8-F1
#
_entry.id   AF-A0A4Y1ZFV8-F1
#
_cell.length_a   1.000
_cell.length_b   1.000
_cell.length_c   1.000
_cell.angle_alpha   90.00
_cell.angle_beta   90.00
_cell.angle_gamma   90.00
#
_symmetry.space_group_name_H-M   'P 1'
#
loop_
_entity.id
_entity.type
_entity.pdbx_description
1 polymer ?
#
loop_
_entity_poly.entity_id
_entity_poly.type
_entity_poly.pdbx_seq_one_letter_code
_entity_poly.pdbx_strand_id
1 'polypeptide(L)'
;MKQSNNRNKTIVSLTVYEEDALLYQDALLLYLVQKFCGERTCSGIYHLLKGKKSSQSVQDSFLFHVAPFFHSCSELSRSCFDARIEHLQRAQLIKPIDAECTRFVLTEDGVKLLDVFPENRLIPDGLKSSIKSMKKVAFG
;
A
#
# COMPACT_ATOMS: atom_id res chain seq x y z
N MET A 1 0.81 -41.26 -40.48
CA MET A 1 -0.57 -41.21 -39.92
C MET A 1 -0.60 -41.94 -38.59
N LYS A 2 -1.30 -41.35 -37.61
CA LYS A 2 -1.66 -41.84 -36.24
C LYS A 2 -0.52 -41.79 -35.20
N GLN A 3 -0.45 -40.77 -34.33
CA GLN A 3 -1.22 -40.47 -33.10
C GLN A 3 -0.77 -41.24 -31.82
N SER A 4 -0.12 -40.47 -30.94
CA SER A 4 -0.23 -40.32 -29.48
C SER A 4 -0.57 -41.49 -28.54
N ASN A 5 0.24 -41.69 -27.48
CA ASN A 5 -0.17 -41.69 -26.04
C ASN A 5 1.06 -41.83 -25.12
N ASN A 6 1.50 -40.79 -24.40
CA ASN A 6 1.14 -40.45 -23.01
C ASN A 6 1.38 -41.55 -21.96
N ARG A 7 2.59 -41.57 -21.37
CA ARG A 7 2.82 -41.89 -19.94
C ARG A 7 4.12 -41.22 -19.48
N ASN A 8 4.03 -39.97 -19.04
CA ASN A 8 4.88 -39.35 -18.02
C ASN A 8 4.25 -38.03 -17.58
N LYS A 9 2.95 -38.09 -17.28
CA LYS A 9 2.29 -37.16 -16.35
C LYS A 9 2.28 -37.86 -15.02
N THR A 10 3.16 -37.52 -14.09
CA THR A 10 3.00 -37.64 -12.62
C THR A 10 4.32 -37.20 -11.98
N ILE A 11 4.26 -36.06 -11.28
CA ILE A 11 5.26 -35.52 -10.32
C ILE A 11 6.51 -34.90 -10.96
N VAL A 12 6.35 -33.74 -11.60
CA VAL A 12 7.44 -32.75 -11.66
C VAL A 12 6.84 -31.41 -11.22
N SER A 13 7.20 -31.02 -9.99
CA SER A 13 7.21 -29.64 -9.52
C SER A 13 5.86 -28.93 -9.34
N LEU A 14 5.01 -29.46 -8.46
CA LEU A 14 4.19 -28.58 -7.62
C LEU A 14 5.14 -27.94 -6.60
N THR A 15 5.04 -26.62 -6.41
CA THR A 15 5.84 -25.75 -5.51
C THR A 15 7.07 -25.09 -6.13
N VAL A 16 6.87 -24.34 -7.21
CA VAL A 16 7.60 -23.07 -7.42
C VAL A 16 6.53 -22.01 -7.71
N TYR A 17 5.98 -21.43 -6.65
CA TYR A 17 5.13 -20.23 -6.72
C TYR A 17 5.66 -19.23 -5.71
N GLU A 18 6.87 -18.70 -5.94
CA GLU A 18 7.44 -17.61 -5.15
C GLU A 18 8.21 -16.67 -6.08
N GLU A 19 7.50 -16.05 -7.03
CA GLU A 19 7.92 -14.76 -7.57
C GLU A 19 6.88 -13.72 -7.15
N ASP A 20 7.22 -12.97 -6.11
CA ASP A 20 6.66 -11.69 -5.66
C ASP A 20 5.19 -11.41 -6.06
N ALA A 21 4.28 -12.25 -5.57
CA ALA A 21 2.86 -11.98 -5.71
C ALA A 21 2.52 -10.67 -4.98
N LEU A 22 2.05 -9.68 -5.73
CA LEU A 22 1.70 -8.40 -5.16
C LEU A 22 0.56 -8.55 -4.16
N LEU A 23 0.80 -8.15 -2.92
CA LEU A 23 -0.21 -8.25 -1.87
C LEU A 23 -1.03 -6.96 -1.84
N TYR A 24 -2.25 -7.04 -1.33
CA TYR A 24 -3.12 -5.88 -1.10
C TYR A 24 -2.40 -4.72 -0.38
N GLN A 25 -1.54 -5.04 0.58
CA GLN A 25 -0.77 -4.05 1.34
C GLN A 25 0.24 -3.26 0.47
N ASP A 26 0.74 -3.81 -0.65
CA ASP A 26 1.67 -3.12 -1.57
C ASP A 26 0.90 -2.01 -2.25
N ALA A 27 -0.24 -2.37 -2.85
CA ALA A 27 -1.12 -1.44 -3.53
C ALA A 27 -1.61 -0.34 -2.57
N LEU A 28 -1.94 -0.70 -1.33
CA LEU A 28 -2.30 0.27 -0.29
C LEU A 28 -1.14 1.24 0.02
N LEU A 29 0.09 0.75 0.17
CA LEU A 29 1.23 1.61 0.45
C LEU A 29 1.60 2.49 -0.74
N LEU A 30 1.59 1.94 -1.96
CA LEU A 30 1.78 2.72 -3.19
C LEU A 30 0.74 3.82 -3.30
N TYR A 31 -0.53 3.52 -3.02
CA TYR A 31 -1.59 4.52 -2.98
C TYR A 31 -1.29 5.63 -1.97
N LEU A 32 -0.89 5.28 -0.73
CA LEU A 32 -0.58 6.28 0.29
C LEU A 32 0.66 7.11 -0.08
N VAL A 33 1.73 6.49 -0.59
CA VAL A 33 2.91 7.20 -1.09
C VAL A 33 2.52 8.18 -2.21
N GLN A 34 1.64 7.77 -3.12
CA GLN A 34 1.12 8.64 -4.18
C GLN A 34 0.32 9.82 -3.60
N LYS A 35 -0.56 9.58 -2.62
CA LYS A 35 -1.38 10.62 -1.99
C LYS A 35 -0.54 11.64 -1.22
N PHE A 36 0.47 11.18 -0.48
CA PHE A 36 1.37 12.08 0.22
C PHE A 36 2.34 12.80 -0.72
N CYS A 37 2.66 12.21 -1.88
CA CYS A 37 3.55 12.80 -2.90
C CYS A 37 4.87 13.32 -2.30
N GLY A 38 5.44 12.54 -1.39
CA GLY A 38 6.62 12.92 -0.65
C GLY A 38 6.38 13.92 0.48
N GLU A 39 5.26 14.62 0.65
CA GLU A 39 5.06 15.65 1.71
C GLU A 39 5.12 15.12 3.15
N ARG A 40 5.02 13.81 3.34
CA ARG A 40 5.20 13.15 4.62
C ARG A 40 6.19 12.02 4.51
N THR A 41 6.87 11.76 5.62
CA THR A 41 7.79 10.63 5.74
C THR A 41 7.03 9.31 5.83
N CYS A 42 7.72 8.19 5.60
CA CYS A 42 7.21 6.84 5.86
C CYS A 42 6.70 6.67 7.30
N SER A 43 7.32 7.34 8.28
CA SER A 43 6.80 7.36 9.66
C SER A 43 5.45 8.07 9.77
N GLY A 44 5.18 9.09 8.95
CA GLY A 44 3.87 9.72 8.85
C GLY A 44 2.81 8.75 8.32
N ILE A 45 3.12 8.01 7.26
CA ILE A 45 2.26 6.95 6.70
C ILE A 45 2.00 5.87 7.75
N TYR A 46 3.04 5.40 8.43
CA TYR A 46 2.92 4.42 9.51
C TYR A 46 2.00 4.91 10.64
N HIS A 47 2.16 6.16 11.09
CA HIS A 47 1.32 6.74 12.14
C HIS A 47 -0.14 6.92 11.73
N LEU A 48 -0.40 7.24 10.46
CA LEU A 48 -1.76 7.26 9.89
C LEU A 48 -2.41 5.87 10.05
N LEU A 49 -1.74 4.82 9.57
CA LEU A 49 -2.25 3.44 9.59
C LEU A 49 -2.47 2.91 11.00
N LYS A 50 -1.58 3.26 11.94
CA LYS A 50 -1.74 2.95 13.37
C LYS A 50 -2.83 3.77 14.04
N GLY A 51 -3.25 4.88 13.45
CA GLY A 51 -4.24 5.79 14.01
C GLY A 51 -3.71 6.63 15.17
N LYS A 52 -2.46 7.11 15.09
CA LYS A 52 -1.90 8.00 16.11
C LYS A 52 -2.76 9.26 16.20
N LYS A 53 -3.39 9.48 17.36
CA LYS A 53 -4.31 10.61 17.60
C LYS A 53 -3.61 11.92 17.94
N SER A 54 -2.52 12.25 17.24
CA SER A 54 -1.93 13.60 17.31
C SER A 54 -2.64 14.52 16.33
N SER A 55 -2.67 15.83 16.64
CA SER A 55 -3.29 16.84 15.75
C SER A 55 -2.74 16.75 14.33
N GLN A 56 -1.43 16.52 14.19
CA GLN A 56 -0.78 16.36 12.88
C GLN A 56 -1.33 15.17 12.08
N SER A 57 -1.38 13.97 12.66
CA SER A 57 -1.81 12.76 11.93
C SER A 57 -3.30 12.80 11.58
N VAL A 58 -4.12 13.39 12.43
CA VAL A 58 -5.54 13.62 12.15
C VAL A 58 -5.71 14.61 11.00
N GLN A 59 -5.04 15.77 11.07
CA GLN A 59 -5.09 16.79 10.00
C GLN A 59 -4.59 16.23 8.67
N ASP A 60 -3.47 15.52 8.66
CA ASP A 60 -2.91 14.90 7.46
C ASP A 60 -3.89 13.93 6.79
N SER A 61 -4.63 13.15 7.58
CA SER A 61 -5.62 12.23 7.05
C SER A 61 -6.70 12.92 6.20
N PHE A 62 -7.10 14.13 6.60
CA PHE A 62 -8.05 14.95 5.84
C PHE A 62 -7.37 15.69 4.69
N LEU A 63 -6.20 16.28 4.94
CA LEU A 63 -5.45 17.09 3.96
C LEU A 63 -5.10 16.28 2.72
N PHE A 64 -4.67 15.03 2.89
CA PHE A 64 -4.27 14.14 1.80
C PHE A 64 -5.40 13.22 1.32
N HIS A 65 -6.63 13.42 1.81
CA HIS A 65 -7.80 12.59 1.47
C HIS A 65 -7.60 11.09 1.74
N VAL A 66 -6.88 10.74 2.81
CA VAL A 66 -6.57 9.37 3.24
C VAL A 66 -7.24 8.99 4.56
N ALA A 67 -8.23 9.76 5.01
CA ALA A 67 -9.02 9.48 6.21
C ALA A 67 -9.55 8.04 6.33
N PRO A 68 -9.97 7.33 5.25
CA PRO A 68 -10.37 5.92 5.32
C PRO A 68 -9.32 4.96 5.86
N PHE A 69 -8.03 5.33 5.74
CA PHE A 69 -6.91 4.51 6.20
C PHE A 69 -6.45 4.88 7.61
N PHE A 70 -7.06 5.89 8.24
CA PHE A 70 -6.73 6.25 9.61
C PHE A 70 -7.11 5.09 10.55
N HIS A 71 -6.14 4.60 11.32
CA HIS A 71 -6.31 3.45 12.23
C HIS A 71 -6.72 2.13 11.53
N SER A 72 -6.54 2.01 10.21
CA SER A 72 -6.93 0.80 9.46
C SER A 72 -6.01 -0.40 9.70
N CYS A 73 -4.83 -0.19 10.29
CA CYS A 73 -3.86 -1.24 10.58
C CYS A 73 -3.27 -1.05 11.99
N SER A 74 -4.12 -1.03 13.02
CA SER A 74 -3.71 -0.82 14.42
C SER A 74 -2.67 -1.82 14.91
N GLU A 75 -2.69 -3.05 14.39
CA GLU A 75 -1.77 -4.13 14.79
C GLU A 75 -0.49 -4.19 13.95
N LEU A 76 -0.30 -3.27 13.00
CA LEU A 76 0.89 -3.24 12.15
C LEU A 76 2.15 -3.02 13.02
N SER A 77 3.12 -3.91 12.90
CA SER A 77 4.43 -3.73 13.55
C SER A 77 5.31 -2.81 12.71
N ARG A 78 6.24 -2.11 13.38
CA ARG A 78 7.18 -1.24 12.68
C ARG A 78 8.11 -2.01 11.74
N SER A 79 8.60 -3.18 12.17
CA SER A 79 9.48 -4.02 11.36
C SER A 79 8.80 -4.54 10.09
N CYS A 80 7.53 -4.97 10.17
CA CYS A 80 6.78 -5.41 8.98
C CYS A 80 6.52 -4.25 8.01
N PHE A 81 6.25 -3.06 8.52
CA PHE A 81 6.09 -1.86 7.68
C PHE A 81 7.40 -1.49 6.98
N ASP A 82 8.51 -1.42 7.72
CA ASP A 82 9.82 -1.06 7.16
C ASP A 82 10.29 -2.09 6.11
N ALA A 83 10.18 -3.39 6.41
CA ALA A 83 10.51 -4.46 5.46
C ALA A 83 9.69 -4.37 4.16
N ARG A 84 8.47 -3.84 4.25
CA ARG A 84 7.63 -3.62 3.08
C ARG A 84 8.06 -2.41 2.26
N ILE A 85 8.40 -1.30 2.90
CA ILE A 85 8.96 -0.14 2.21
C ILE A 85 10.25 -0.54 1.47
N GLU A 86 11.11 -1.32 2.12
CA GLU A 86 12.32 -1.88 1.51
C GLU A 86 12.01 -2.79 0.31
N HIS A 87 10.98 -3.62 0.40
CA HIS A 87 10.52 -4.43 -0.73
C HIS A 87 10.10 -3.55 -1.93
N LEU A 88 9.27 -2.53 -1.69
CA LEU A 88 8.81 -1.61 -2.76
C LEU A 88 9.98 -0.83 -3.39
N GLN A 89 10.99 -0.47 -2.61
CA GLN A 89 12.21 0.15 -3.12
C GLN A 89 13.03 -0.83 -3.98
N ARG A 90 13.24 -2.07 -3.50
CA ARG A 90 13.97 -3.09 -4.26
C ARG A 90 13.27 -3.43 -5.57
N ALA A 91 11.94 -3.49 -5.55
CA ALA A 91 11.09 -3.66 -6.73
C ALA A 91 11.04 -2.42 -7.65
N GLN A 92 11.75 -1.34 -7.32
CA GLN A 92 11.77 -0.08 -8.09
C GLN A 92 10.39 0.54 -8.30
N LEU A 93 9.44 0.33 -7.37
CA LEU A 93 8.10 0.90 -7.43
C LEU A 93 8.03 2.28 -6.76
N ILE A 94 8.95 2.55 -5.83
CA ILE A 94 9.12 3.85 -5.18
C ILE A 94 10.58 4.26 -5.20
N LYS A 95 10.84 5.58 -5.17
CA LYS A 95 12.18 6.16 -5.09
C LYS A 95 12.26 7.21 -3.97
N PRO A 96 13.39 7.26 -3.22
CA PRO A 96 13.59 8.28 -2.20
C PRO A 96 13.73 9.66 -2.84
N ILE A 97 13.30 10.70 -2.12
CA ILE A 97 13.45 12.11 -2.53
C ILE A 97 14.29 12.94 -1.55
N ASP A 98 14.76 12.32 -0.48
CA ASP A 98 15.66 12.90 0.52
C ASP A 98 16.86 11.96 0.75
N ALA A 99 17.94 12.51 1.33
CA ALA A 99 19.17 11.74 1.55
C ALA A 99 18.98 10.68 2.64
N GLU A 100 18.10 10.95 3.58
CA GLU A 100 17.78 10.10 4.72
C GLU A 100 16.83 8.94 4.35
N CYS A 101 16.36 8.88 3.10
CA CYS A 101 15.41 7.87 2.60
C CYS A 101 14.16 7.75 3.48
N THR A 102 13.64 8.90 3.94
CA THR A 102 12.44 8.95 4.76
C THR A 102 11.20 9.32 3.97
N ARG A 103 11.36 9.97 2.81
CA ARG A 103 10.29 10.44 1.94
C ARG A 103 10.41 9.78 0.57
N PHE A 104 9.29 9.39 -0.01
CA PHE A 104 9.25 8.64 -1.26
C PHE A 104 8.19 9.20 -2.21
N VAL A 105 8.44 8.98 -3.49
CA VAL A 105 7.47 9.13 -4.58
C VAL A 105 7.45 7.87 -5.42
N LEU A 106 6.37 7.65 -6.17
CA LEU A 106 6.28 6.53 -7.09
C LEU A 106 7.26 6.70 -8.25
N THR A 107 7.76 5.58 -8.76
CA THR A 107 8.37 5.51 -10.09
C THR A 107 7.28 5.35 -11.15
N GLU A 108 7.65 5.39 -12.43
CA GLU A 108 6.71 5.09 -13.52
C GLU A 108 6.10 3.69 -13.37
N ASP A 109 6.89 2.70 -12.96
CA ASP A 109 6.41 1.34 -12.77
C ASP A 109 5.50 1.23 -11.54
N GLY A 110 5.79 1.97 -10.46
CA GLY A 110 4.88 2.10 -9.33
C GLY A 110 3.52 2.68 -9.71
N VAL A 111 3.50 3.68 -10.61
CA VAL A 111 2.25 4.27 -11.12
C VAL A 111 1.47 3.26 -11.97
N LYS A 112 2.12 2.64 -12.97
CA LYS A 112 1.49 1.61 -13.82
C LYS A 112 0.90 0.47 -12.98
N LEU A 113 1.63 0.07 -11.95
CA LEU A 113 1.20 -0.98 -11.05
C LEU A 113 -0.01 -0.53 -10.24
N LEU A 114 0.00 0.69 -9.69
CA LEU A 114 -1.15 1.19 -8.96
C LEU A 114 -2.39 1.35 -9.86
N ASP A 115 -2.22 1.71 -11.13
CA ASP A 115 -3.33 1.85 -12.08
C ASP A 115 -4.09 0.53 -12.34
N VAL A 116 -3.43 -0.63 -12.17
CA VAL A 116 -4.11 -1.94 -12.24
C VAL A 116 -4.87 -2.29 -10.95
N PHE A 117 -4.72 -1.50 -9.87
CA PHE A 117 -5.47 -1.59 -8.61
C PHE A 117 -6.37 -0.35 -8.43
N PRO A 118 -7.57 -0.32 -9.04
CA PRO A 118 -8.46 0.84 -8.93
C PRO A 118 -8.83 1.13 -7.47
N GLU A 119 -9.00 2.42 -7.15
CA GLU A 119 -9.24 2.91 -5.77
C GLU A 119 -10.41 2.23 -5.06
N ASN A 120 -11.45 1.81 -5.79
CA ASN A 120 -12.59 1.06 -5.24
C ASN A 120 -12.24 -0.34 -4.72
N ARG A 121 -11.09 -0.90 -5.10
CA ARG A 121 -10.54 -2.14 -4.50
C ARG A 121 -9.74 -1.86 -3.23
N LEU A 122 -9.19 -0.65 -3.07
CA LEU A 122 -8.46 -0.24 -1.86
C LEU A 122 -9.40 0.28 -0.77
N ILE A 123 -10.51 0.91 -1.17
CA ILE A 123 -11.54 1.41 -0.27
C ILE A 123 -12.88 0.86 -0.73
N PRO A 124 -13.40 -0.21 -0.10
CA PRO A 124 -14.73 -0.72 -0.42
C PRO A 124 -15.77 0.39 -0.35
N ASP A 125 -16.72 0.41 -1.29
CA ASP A 125 -17.69 1.51 -1.42
C ASP A 125 -18.51 1.76 -0.14
N GLY A 126 -18.78 0.69 0.63
CA GLY A 126 -19.47 0.78 1.92
C GLY A 126 -18.72 1.57 3.01
N LEU A 127 -17.40 1.79 2.84
CA LEU A 127 -16.56 2.55 3.78
C LEU A 127 -16.50 4.05 3.44
N LYS A 128 -16.81 4.44 2.20
CA LYS A 128 -16.76 5.83 1.72
C LYS A 128 -17.78 6.74 2.43
N SER A 129 -18.90 6.18 2.88
CA SER A 129 -19.99 6.89 3.56
C SER A 129 -19.65 7.33 5.00
N SER A 130 -18.71 6.65 5.67
CA SER A 130 -18.33 6.92 7.07
C SER A 130 -17.44 8.17 7.23
N ILE A 131 -16.73 8.57 6.17
CA ILE A 131 -15.85 9.76 6.14
C ILE A 131 -16.64 11.05 6.41
N LYS A 132 -17.92 11.10 6.04
CA LYS A 132 -18.78 12.29 6.17
C LYS A 132 -19.04 12.66 7.64
N SER A 133 -19.00 11.69 8.55
CA SER A 133 -19.20 11.91 9.99
C SER A 133 -17.94 12.38 10.74
N MET A 134 -16.75 12.02 10.27
CA MET A 134 -15.49 12.38 10.95
C MET A 134 -15.11 13.87 10.82
N LYS A 135 -15.58 14.56 9.79
CA LYS A 135 -15.34 16.01 9.59
C LYS A 135 -15.88 16.89 10.73
N LYS A 136 -16.87 16.42 11.49
CA LYS A 136 -17.48 17.17 12.61
C LYS A 136 -16.64 17.21 13.88
N VAL A 137 -15.66 16.31 14.03
CA VAL A 137 -14.86 16.14 15.25
C VAL A 137 -13.47 16.77 15.12
N ALA A 138 -12.93 16.88 13.91
CA ALA A 138 -11.56 17.35 13.69
C ALA A 138 -11.40 18.88 13.58
N PHE A 139 -12.49 19.62 13.41
CA PHE A 139 -12.51 21.07 13.20
C PHE A 139 -13.50 21.80 14.11
N GLY A 140 -13.89 21.16 15.22
CA GLY A 140 -14.74 21.74 16.26
C GLY A 140 -13.92 22.19 17.46
#